data_AF-A0A6I5HAG5-F1
#
_entry.id   AF-A0A6I5HAG5-F1
#
_cell.length_a   1.000
_cell.length_b   1.000
_cell.length_c   1.000
_cell.angle_alpha   90.00
_cell.angle_beta   90.00
_cell.angle_gamma   90.00
#
_symmetry.space_group_name_H-M   'P 1'
#
loop_
_entity.id
_entity.type
_entity.pdbx_description
1 polymer ?
#
loop_
_entity_poly.entity_id
_entity_poly.type
_entity_poly.pdbx_seq_one_letter_code
_entity_poly.pdbx_strand_id
1 'polypeptide(L)'
;MPGPLGTDAPATREVPSFDPVRVRGGRYGLRGLLRHRRRTLAVGLVVTAAALVAVGPGSGTEPHGVERPPGHRTAQPVRRPPATDPVTAPVRIADAATVRLLRPGDRVDVIAAQEPSAGVGARVLVRGARVTQVPPQPAGAADGGALVVLSVPRATAARLVGAGATARLAVTLC
;
A
#
# COMPACT_ATOMS: atom_id res chain seq x y z
N MET A 1 45.94 15.19 50.48
CA MET A 1 45.11 16.31 49.99
C MET A 1 45.09 16.26 48.47
N PRO A 2 44.00 15.81 47.81
CA PRO A 2 43.90 15.87 46.36
C PRO A 2 43.43 17.28 45.91
N GLY A 3 44.12 17.86 44.94
CA GLY A 3 43.77 19.16 44.33
C GLY A 3 42.53 19.10 43.45
N PRO A 4 41.87 20.24 43.16
CA PRO A 4 40.59 20.26 42.48
C PRO A 4 40.71 19.85 41.00
N LEU A 5 39.73 19.07 40.57
CA LEU A 5 39.50 18.60 39.20
C LEU A 5 39.32 19.79 38.25
N GLY A 6 40.01 19.73 37.12
CA GLY A 6 40.03 20.76 36.09
C GLY A 6 38.65 21.08 35.55
N THR A 7 38.26 22.34 35.65
CA THR A 7 37.28 22.98 34.78
C THR A 7 37.94 23.24 33.42
N ASP A 8 38.01 22.21 32.59
CA ASP A 8 38.33 22.33 31.17
C ASP A 8 37.05 22.13 30.36
N ALA A 9 36.11 23.05 30.54
CA ALA A 9 34.97 23.19 29.64
C ALA A 9 35.37 24.25 28.59
N PRO A 10 35.52 23.90 27.30
CA PRO A 10 35.81 24.90 26.29
C PRO A 10 34.65 25.90 26.22
N ALA A 11 35.00 27.18 26.00
CA ALA A 11 34.02 28.25 25.89
C ALA A 11 32.89 27.85 24.91
N THR A 12 31.64 27.96 25.35
CA THR A 12 30.46 27.76 24.51
C THR A 12 30.52 28.73 23.34
N ARG A 13 30.89 28.24 22.16
CA ARG A 13 30.77 28.99 20.91
C ARG A 13 29.29 29.31 20.72
N GLU A 14 28.94 30.59 20.74
CA GLU A 14 27.63 31.04 20.33
C GLU A 14 27.39 30.59 18.88
N VAL A 15 26.39 29.74 18.71
CA VAL A 15 25.95 29.30 17.37
C VAL A 15 25.25 30.50 16.74
N PRO A 16 25.65 30.93 15.53
CA PRO A 16 24.96 32.01 14.82
C PRO A 16 23.48 31.69 14.70
N SER A 17 22.62 32.69 14.91
CA SER A 17 21.17 32.51 14.76
C SER A 17 20.85 32.16 13.31
N PHE A 18 20.37 30.93 13.08
CA PHE A 18 19.88 30.50 11.78
C PHE A 18 18.38 30.74 11.72
N ASP A 19 17.96 31.69 10.89
CA ASP A 19 16.53 31.86 10.62
C ASP A 19 15.99 30.59 9.93
N PRO A 20 14.92 29.98 10.47
CA PRO A 20 14.39 28.75 9.91
C PRO A 20 13.92 28.96 8.48
N VAL A 21 14.38 28.10 7.57
CA VAL A 21 14.01 28.13 6.15
C VAL A 21 12.50 27.95 6.02
N ARG A 22 11.80 29.04 5.69
CA ARG A 22 10.36 29.06 5.44
C ARG A 22 10.10 28.45 4.06
N VAL A 23 9.92 27.13 3.99
CA VAL A 23 9.36 26.50 2.78
C VAL A 23 7.92 26.97 2.61
N ARG A 24 7.62 27.56 1.44
CA ARG A 24 6.26 27.96 1.06
C ARG A 24 5.36 26.73 1.07
N GLY A 25 4.53 26.60 2.11
CA GLY A 25 3.58 25.50 2.27
C GLY A 25 2.56 25.47 1.14
N GLY A 26 2.83 24.65 0.13
CA GLY A 26 1.90 24.40 -0.97
C GLY A 26 0.68 23.62 -0.51
N ARG A 27 -0.46 24.31 -0.34
CA ARG A 27 -1.83 23.86 -0.64
C ARG A 27 -2.21 22.36 -0.49
N TYR A 28 -1.87 21.71 0.62
CA TYR A 28 -2.42 20.37 0.94
C TYR A 28 -3.66 20.41 1.87
N GLY A 29 -4.22 21.59 2.15
CA GLY A 29 -5.33 21.76 3.11
C GLY A 29 -6.76 21.58 2.56
N LEU A 30 -6.99 21.50 1.24
CA LEU A 30 -8.34 21.63 0.68
C LEU A 30 -8.99 20.34 0.16
N ARG A 31 -8.51 19.16 0.57
CA ARG A 31 -9.16 17.87 0.20
C ARG A 31 -9.89 17.16 1.35
N GLY A 32 -9.91 17.72 2.56
CA GLY A 32 -10.65 17.15 3.70
C GLY A 32 -12.18 17.19 3.53
N LEU A 33 -12.71 18.23 2.88
CA LEU A 33 -14.15 18.48 2.79
C LEU A 33 -14.89 17.66 1.73
N LEU A 34 -14.20 17.02 0.78
CA LEU A 34 -14.83 16.18 -0.24
C LEU A 34 -14.99 14.70 0.18
N ARG A 35 -14.40 14.28 1.32
CA ARG A 35 -14.54 12.91 1.84
C ARG A 35 -15.79 12.69 2.70
N HIS A 36 -16.39 13.75 3.27
CA HIS A 36 -17.56 13.61 4.14
C HIS A 36 -18.89 13.41 3.37
N ARG A 37 -18.99 13.83 2.11
CA ARG A 37 -20.23 13.70 1.32
C ARG A 37 -20.53 12.26 0.85
N ARG A 38 -19.57 11.33 0.91
CA ARG A 38 -19.78 9.94 0.45
C ARG A 38 -20.27 8.97 1.54
N ARG A 39 -20.37 9.41 2.80
CA ARG A 39 -20.84 8.55 3.91
C ARG A 39 -22.34 8.63 4.18
N THR A 40 -23.09 9.46 3.46
CA THR A 40 -24.55 9.63 3.66
C THR A 40 -25.42 8.93 2.62
N LEU A 41 -24.84 8.16 1.68
CA LEU A 41 -25.58 7.42 0.64
C LEU A 41 -25.33 5.90 0.71
N ALA A 42 -25.41 5.33 1.92
CA ALA A 42 -25.42 3.88 2.11
C ALA A 42 -26.35 3.46 3.26
N VAL A 43 -27.45 4.18 3.43
CA VAL A 43 -28.59 3.76 4.26
C VAL A 43 -29.79 3.65 3.33
N GLY A 44 -30.22 2.42 3.07
CA GLY A 44 -31.47 2.14 2.38
C GLY A 44 -31.33 1.26 1.15
N LEU A 45 -31.27 -0.07 1.35
CA LEU A 45 -32.21 -0.97 0.68
C LEU A 45 -32.21 -2.35 1.35
N VAL A 46 -33.15 -2.56 2.28
CA VAL A 46 -33.59 -3.88 2.76
C VAL A 46 -34.91 -4.15 2.06
N VAL A 47 -34.98 -5.19 1.23
CA VAL A 47 -36.26 -5.74 0.77
C VAL A 47 -36.22 -7.26 0.94
N THR A 48 -36.91 -7.70 2.00
CA THR A 48 -37.40 -9.04 2.26
C THR A 48 -38.52 -9.41 1.28
N ALA A 49 -38.45 -10.60 0.67
CA ALA A 49 -39.63 -11.30 0.15
C ALA A 49 -39.55 -12.77 0.54
N ALA A 50 -40.53 -13.19 1.33
CA ALA A 50 -40.69 -14.51 1.90
C ALA A 50 -41.47 -15.45 0.95
N ALA A 51 -41.25 -16.75 1.17
CA ALA A 51 -42.17 -17.87 0.95
C ALA A 51 -42.73 -18.11 -0.48
N LEU A 52 -42.21 -19.16 -1.13
CA LEU A 52 -42.98 -20.03 -2.03
C LEU A 52 -42.90 -21.44 -1.43
N VAL A 53 -43.92 -21.82 -0.65
CA VAL A 53 -45.06 -22.66 -1.03
C VAL A 53 -44.64 -24.09 -1.35
N ALA A 54 -44.91 -24.97 -0.39
CA ALA A 54 -44.93 -26.42 -0.56
C ALA A 54 -46.24 -26.85 -1.23
N VAL A 55 -46.17 -27.59 -2.34
CA VAL A 55 -47.15 -28.60 -2.80
C VAL A 55 -46.39 -29.63 -3.68
N GLY A 56 -46.50 -30.93 -3.35
CA GLY A 56 -45.83 -32.09 -3.99
C GLY A 56 -46.45 -32.53 -5.34
N PRO A 57 -46.41 -33.81 -5.81
CA PRO A 57 -46.11 -35.08 -5.11
C PRO A 57 -45.23 -36.08 -5.94
N GLY A 58 -45.00 -37.31 -5.43
CA GLY A 58 -44.66 -38.45 -6.31
C GLY A 58 -43.69 -39.49 -5.73
N SER A 59 -44.24 -40.60 -5.28
CA SER A 59 -43.62 -41.82 -4.74
C SER A 59 -42.47 -42.44 -5.54
N GLY A 60 -41.46 -42.92 -4.81
CA GLY A 60 -40.45 -43.86 -5.27
C GLY A 60 -39.63 -44.39 -4.10
N THR A 61 -40.11 -45.44 -3.48
CA THR A 61 -39.44 -46.22 -2.42
C THR A 61 -38.36 -47.10 -3.05
N GLU A 62 -37.12 -47.05 -2.56
CA GLU A 62 -36.27 -48.18 -2.13
C GLU A 62 -34.76 -47.78 -2.02
N PRO A 63 -33.93 -48.51 -1.24
CA PRO A 63 -32.90 -47.93 -0.40
C PRO A 63 -31.46 -48.35 -0.76
N HIS A 64 -30.51 -47.83 0.03
CA HIS A 64 -29.09 -48.23 0.15
C HIS A 64 -28.12 -47.77 -0.95
N GLY A 65 -27.56 -46.58 -0.71
CA GLY A 65 -26.22 -46.20 -1.11
C GLY A 65 -25.72 -45.16 -0.12
N VAL A 66 -24.92 -45.58 0.87
CA VAL A 66 -24.25 -44.66 1.80
C VAL A 66 -23.16 -43.94 1.01
N GLU A 67 -23.54 -42.94 0.24
CA GLU A 67 -22.62 -42.00 -0.37
C GLU A 67 -22.57 -40.76 0.49
N ARG A 68 -21.56 -40.76 1.36
CA ARG A 68 -21.18 -39.65 2.21
C ARG A 68 -20.98 -38.41 1.30
N PRO A 69 -21.73 -37.32 1.48
CA PRO A 69 -21.55 -36.13 0.66
C PRO A 69 -20.11 -35.63 0.82
N PRO A 70 -19.46 -35.14 -0.25
CA PRO A 70 -18.18 -34.47 -0.12
C PRO A 70 -18.35 -33.35 0.89
N GLY A 71 -17.66 -33.45 2.02
CA GLY A 71 -17.68 -32.43 3.06
C GLY A 71 -17.39 -31.10 2.38
N HIS A 72 -18.40 -30.24 2.38
CA HIS A 72 -18.30 -28.86 1.92
C HIS A 72 -17.21 -28.22 2.78
N ARG A 73 -15.96 -28.26 2.31
CA ARG A 73 -14.88 -27.45 2.86
C ARG A 73 -15.27 -26.03 2.52
N THR A 74 -16.08 -25.43 3.38
CA THR A 74 -16.20 -23.99 3.47
C THR A 74 -14.78 -23.46 3.52
N ALA A 75 -14.31 -22.89 2.41
CA ALA A 75 -13.05 -22.20 2.37
C ALA A 75 -13.11 -21.19 3.51
N GLN A 76 -12.37 -21.46 4.59
CA GLN A 76 -12.36 -20.56 5.74
C GLN A 76 -12.02 -19.18 5.19
N PRO A 77 -12.83 -18.14 5.45
CA PRO A 77 -12.52 -16.81 5.01
C PRO A 77 -11.15 -16.48 5.59
N VAL A 78 -10.13 -16.41 4.72
CA VAL A 78 -8.77 -16.03 5.10
C VAL A 78 -8.91 -14.73 5.86
N ARG A 79 -8.63 -14.77 7.18
CA ARG A 79 -8.74 -13.61 8.03
C ARG A 79 -7.90 -12.51 7.41
N ARG A 80 -8.56 -11.48 6.87
CA ARG A 80 -7.86 -10.30 6.37
C ARG A 80 -7.11 -9.73 7.57
N PRO A 81 -5.78 -9.54 7.48
CA PRO A 81 -5.04 -8.88 8.53
C PRO A 81 -5.73 -7.56 8.90
N PRO A 82 -5.74 -7.18 10.18
CA PRO A 82 -6.33 -5.92 10.61
C PRO A 82 -5.79 -4.79 9.73
N ALA A 83 -6.69 -3.94 9.24
CA ALA A 83 -6.34 -2.83 8.36
C ALA A 83 -5.48 -1.84 9.14
N THR A 84 -4.16 -2.03 9.08
CA THR A 84 -3.19 -1.05 9.59
C THR A 84 -3.37 0.26 8.84
N ASP A 85 -3.23 1.38 9.54
CA ASP A 85 -3.32 2.70 8.92
C ASP A 85 -2.21 2.82 7.85
N PRO A 86 -2.55 2.97 6.56
CA PRO A 86 -1.57 2.94 5.50
C PRO A 86 -0.75 4.24 5.50
N VAL A 87 0.56 4.10 5.27
CA VAL A 87 1.47 5.23 5.10
C VAL A 87 1.62 5.56 3.62
N THR A 88 2.03 6.80 3.35
CA THR A 88 2.37 7.28 2.02
C THR A 88 3.87 7.12 1.81
N ALA A 89 4.27 6.28 0.85
CA ALA A 89 5.67 5.95 0.59
C ALA A 89 6.07 6.39 -0.83
N PRO A 90 7.07 7.27 -1.00
CA PRO A 90 7.67 7.53 -2.30
C PRO A 90 8.57 6.35 -2.70
N VAL A 91 8.41 5.88 -3.94
CA VAL A 91 9.12 4.71 -4.49
C VAL A 91 9.63 5.06 -5.88
N ARG A 92 10.90 4.79 -6.16
CA ARG A 92 11.50 4.95 -7.49
C ARG A 92 11.30 3.66 -8.29
N ILE A 93 10.63 3.78 -9.43
CA ILE A 93 10.39 2.70 -10.38
C ILE A 93 11.36 2.87 -11.54
N ALA A 94 12.07 1.81 -11.92
CA ALA A 94 13.13 1.85 -12.91
C ALA A 94 12.64 2.28 -14.30
N ASP A 95 11.40 1.91 -14.66
CA ASP A 95 10.79 2.28 -15.94
C ASP A 95 9.93 3.55 -15.81
N ALA A 96 10.49 4.67 -16.27
CA ALA A 96 9.79 5.95 -16.29
C ALA A 96 8.65 6.01 -17.31
N ALA A 97 8.71 5.26 -18.42
CA ALA A 97 7.64 5.24 -19.41
C ALA A 97 6.38 4.57 -18.85
N THR A 98 6.54 3.47 -18.13
CA THR A 98 5.44 2.81 -17.42
C THR A 98 4.81 3.74 -16.38
N VAL A 99 5.61 4.49 -15.62
CA VAL A 99 5.08 5.44 -14.62
C VAL A 99 4.24 6.57 -15.25
N ARG A 100 4.55 7.01 -16.47
CA ARG A 100 3.79 8.06 -17.18
C ARG A 100 2.35 7.62 -17.52
N LEU A 101 2.07 6.33 -17.52
CA LEU A 101 0.72 5.78 -17.76
C LEU A 101 -0.15 5.79 -16.49
N LEU A 102 0.47 5.84 -15.31
CA LEU A 102 -0.22 5.74 -14.04
C LEU A 102 -0.99 7.00 -13.68
N ARG A 103 -2.12 6.83 -13.03
CA ARG A 103 -2.96 7.90 -12.49
C ARG A 103 -3.14 7.73 -10.98
N PRO A 104 -3.29 8.83 -10.23
CA PRO A 104 -3.72 8.74 -8.83
C PRO A 104 -5.05 8.00 -8.72
N GLY A 105 -5.07 6.90 -7.96
CA GLY A 105 -6.22 6.00 -7.86
C GLY A 105 -5.94 4.59 -8.34
N ASP A 106 -4.97 4.41 -9.24
CA ASP A 106 -4.62 3.10 -9.80
C ASP A 106 -4.15 2.13 -8.73
N ARG A 107 -4.34 0.84 -9.02
CA ARG A 107 -3.83 -0.27 -8.23
C ARG A 107 -2.66 -0.90 -8.97
N VAL A 108 -1.55 -1.07 -8.27
CA VAL A 108 -0.34 -1.64 -8.84
C VAL A 108 0.24 -2.74 -7.97
N ASP A 109 0.77 -3.75 -8.63
CA ASP A 109 1.69 -4.70 -8.03
C ASP A 109 3.12 -4.20 -8.24
N VAL A 110 3.94 -4.26 -7.18
CA VAL A 110 5.34 -3.83 -7.21
C VAL A 110 6.23 -5.05 -7.24
N ILE A 111 7.13 -5.10 -8.22
CA ILE A 111 8.00 -6.23 -8.50
C ILE A 111 9.44 -5.76 -8.37
N ALA A 112 10.27 -6.48 -7.62
CA ALA A 112 11.72 -6.27 -7.62
C ALA A 112 12.38 -7.27 -8.56
N ALA A 113 13.09 -6.76 -9.56
CA ALA A 113 14.04 -7.51 -10.35
C ALA A 113 15.42 -7.38 -9.69
N GLN A 114 15.95 -8.49 -9.17
CA GLN A 114 17.30 -8.52 -8.61
C GLN A 114 18.33 -8.41 -9.73
N GLU A 115 19.45 -7.76 -9.41
CA GLU A 115 20.57 -7.64 -10.33
C GLU A 115 21.15 -9.05 -10.61
N PRO A 116 21.56 -9.38 -11.85
CA PRO A 116 21.93 -10.75 -12.23
C PRO A 116 23.02 -11.37 -11.34
N SER A 117 23.91 -10.55 -10.79
CA SER A 117 25.00 -10.93 -9.88
C SER A 117 24.49 -11.49 -8.54
N ALA A 118 23.29 -11.13 -8.12
CA ALA A 118 22.62 -11.63 -6.91
C ALA A 118 21.66 -12.81 -7.20
N GLY A 119 21.64 -13.29 -8.45
CA GLY A 119 20.76 -14.35 -8.94
C GLY A 119 19.64 -13.84 -9.85
N VAL A 120 19.16 -14.70 -10.74
CA VAL A 120 18.02 -14.40 -11.63
C VAL A 120 16.72 -14.61 -10.85
N GLY A 121 16.01 -13.53 -10.54
CA GLY A 121 14.71 -13.65 -9.89
C GLY A 121 13.93 -12.35 -9.76
N ALA A 122 12.72 -12.33 -10.32
CA ALA A 122 11.71 -11.32 -10.06
C ALA A 122 10.84 -11.76 -8.86
N ARG A 123 10.66 -10.88 -7.88
CA ARG A 123 9.79 -11.13 -6.72
C ARG A 123 8.74 -10.04 -6.59
N VAL A 124 7.49 -10.44 -6.36
CA VAL A 124 6.41 -9.49 -6.04
C VAL A 124 6.58 -9.05 -4.59
N LEU A 125 6.81 -7.75 -4.37
CA LEU A 125 6.94 -7.16 -3.04
C LEU A 125 5.59 -6.80 -2.44
N VAL A 126 4.68 -6.31 -3.29
CA VAL A 126 3.37 -5.79 -2.89
C VAL A 126 2.34 -6.11 -3.96
N ARG A 127 1.14 -6.48 -3.51
CA ARG A 127 -0.02 -6.60 -4.40
C ARG A 127 -1.06 -5.51 -4.14
N GLY A 128 -1.62 -4.93 -5.20
CA GLY A 128 -2.74 -3.98 -5.15
C GLY A 128 -2.45 -2.69 -4.37
N ALA A 129 -1.20 -2.21 -4.36
CA ALA A 129 -0.84 -0.93 -3.76
C ALA A 129 -1.57 0.20 -4.50
N ARG A 130 -2.13 1.17 -3.76
CA ARG A 130 -2.83 2.30 -4.39
C ARG A 130 -1.84 3.41 -4.71
N VAL A 131 -1.83 3.88 -5.95
CA VAL A 131 -1.12 5.10 -6.34
C VAL A 131 -1.83 6.31 -5.75
N THR A 132 -1.15 7.07 -4.90
CA THR A 132 -1.68 8.31 -4.30
C THR A 132 -1.26 9.54 -5.09
N GLN A 133 -0.08 9.52 -5.68
CA GLN A 133 0.45 10.60 -6.50
C GLN A 133 1.49 10.06 -7.48
N VAL A 134 1.57 10.69 -8.65
CA VAL A 134 2.68 10.54 -9.59
C VAL A 134 3.36 11.91 -9.71
N PRO A 135 4.49 12.13 -9.01
CA PRO A 135 5.25 13.38 -9.12
C PRO A 135 5.66 13.69 -10.57
N PRO A 136 5.65 14.97 -10.98
CA PRO A 136 6.18 15.36 -12.28
C PRO A 136 7.68 15.02 -12.36
N GLN A 137 8.10 14.54 -13.53
CA GLN A 137 9.51 14.20 -13.75
C GLN A 137 10.29 15.48 -14.07
N PRO A 138 11.45 15.73 -13.43
CA PRO A 138 12.30 16.85 -13.80
C PRO A 138 12.81 16.66 -15.23
N ALA A 139 12.90 17.76 -15.99
CA ALA A 139 13.39 17.74 -17.36
C ALA A 139 14.82 17.16 -17.39
N GLY A 140 15.07 16.21 -18.30
CA GLY A 140 16.38 15.56 -18.48
C GLY A 140 16.64 14.31 -17.62
N ALA A 141 15.74 13.91 -16.72
CA ALA A 141 15.91 12.72 -15.88
C ALA A 141 15.45 11.40 -16.55
N ALA A 142 15.88 11.15 -17.79
CA ALA A 142 15.44 9.98 -18.56
C ALA A 142 15.99 8.65 -18.03
N ASP A 143 17.20 8.65 -17.45
CA ASP A 143 17.96 7.40 -17.26
C ASP A 143 17.84 6.79 -15.85
N GLY A 144 17.18 7.48 -14.91
CA GLY A 144 17.12 7.08 -13.49
C GLY A 144 15.82 6.41 -13.03
N GLY A 145 14.83 6.23 -13.92
CA GLY A 145 13.47 5.85 -13.53
C GLY A 145 12.68 6.99 -12.87
N ALA A 146 11.43 6.73 -12.54
CA ALA A 146 10.46 7.73 -12.08
C ALA A 146 9.92 7.46 -10.68
N LEU A 147 9.61 8.53 -9.95
CA LEU A 147 8.95 8.43 -8.64
C LEU A 147 7.46 8.18 -8.77
N VAL A 148 6.93 7.33 -7.90
CA VAL A 148 5.50 7.13 -7.63
C VAL A 148 5.29 7.15 -6.13
N VAL A 149 4.17 7.68 -5.68
CA VAL A 149 3.80 7.66 -4.27
C VAL A 149 2.70 6.65 -4.06
N LEU A 150 2.93 5.70 -3.14
CA LEU A 150 2.03 4.57 -2.88
C LEU A 150 1.46 4.63 -1.47
N SER A 151 0.20 4.23 -1.33
CA SER A 151 -0.43 3.96 -0.02
C SER A 151 -0.24 2.48 0.32
N VAL A 152 0.55 2.20 1.35
CA VAL A 152 0.95 0.84 1.75
C VAL A 152 1.06 0.72 3.27
N PRO A 153 0.98 -0.49 3.86
CA PRO A 153 1.30 -0.70 5.27
C PRO A 153 2.72 -0.25 5.63
N ARG A 154 2.94 0.20 6.86
CA ARG A 154 4.25 0.73 7.30
C ARG A 154 5.41 -0.26 7.13
N ALA A 155 5.20 -1.53 7.46
CA ALA A 155 6.20 -2.58 7.25
C ALA A 155 6.52 -2.78 5.75
N THR A 156 5.51 -2.64 4.89
CA THR A 156 5.67 -2.74 3.44
C THR A 156 6.45 -1.56 2.86
N ALA A 157 6.25 -0.34 3.37
CA ALA A 157 7.04 0.82 2.97
C ALA A 157 8.54 0.60 3.24
N ALA A 158 8.90 0.10 4.43
CA ALA A 158 10.28 -0.22 4.76
C ALA A 158 10.88 -1.28 3.82
N ARG A 159 10.09 -2.33 3.49
CA ARG A 159 10.50 -3.36 2.53
C ARG A 159 10.72 -2.82 1.12
N LEU A 160 9.85 -1.93 0.65
CA LEU A 160 9.99 -1.28 -0.67
C LEU A 160 11.26 -0.42 -0.74
N VAL A 161 11.53 0.37 0.30
CA VAL A 161 12.75 1.20 0.38
C VAL A 161 14.01 0.35 0.41
N GLY A 162 14.05 -0.69 1.25
CA GLY A 162 15.20 -1.59 1.31
C GLY A 162 15.43 -2.35 0.00
N ALA A 163 14.36 -2.76 -0.68
CA ALA A 163 14.48 -3.41 -1.99
C ALA A 163 14.94 -2.42 -3.07
N GLY A 164 14.46 -1.17 -3.07
CA GLY A 164 14.88 -0.16 -4.04
C GLY A 164 16.36 0.21 -3.94
N ALA A 165 17.01 -0.05 -2.80
CA ALA A 165 18.46 0.16 -2.64
C ALA A 165 19.31 -0.94 -3.31
N THR A 166 18.74 -2.11 -3.60
CA THR A 166 19.49 -3.30 -4.06
C THR A 166 18.90 -3.95 -5.31
N ALA A 167 17.72 -3.54 -5.74
CA ALA A 167 16.98 -4.12 -6.85
C ALA A 167 16.29 -3.04 -7.69
N ARG A 168 16.09 -3.35 -8.98
CA ARG A 168 15.31 -2.50 -9.89
C ARG A 168 13.83 -2.79 -9.69
N LEU A 169 13.07 -1.77 -9.29
CA LEU A 169 11.63 -1.92 -9.07
C LEU A 169 10.85 -1.66 -10.37
N ALA A 170 9.88 -2.52 -10.64
CA ALA A 170 8.91 -2.40 -11.72
C ALA A 170 7.49 -2.45 -11.16
N VAL A 171 6.51 -2.03 -11.95
CA VAL A 171 5.09 -2.05 -11.58
C VAL A 171 4.25 -2.65 -12.68
N THR A 172 3.13 -3.27 -12.29
CA THR A 172 2.08 -3.74 -13.21
C THR A 172 0.73 -3.25 -12.70
N LEU A 173 -0.19 -2.90 -13.61
CA LEU A 173 -1.55 -2.48 -13.28
C LEU A 173 -2.44 -3.71 -12.97
N CYS A 174 -3.36 -3.56 -12.02
CA CYS A 174 -4.29 -4.60 -11.58
C CYS A 174 -5.75 -4.23 -11.84
#